data_AF-A0A7K0NLJ6-F1
#
_entry.id   AF-A0A7K0NLJ6-F1
#
_cell.length_a   1.000
_cell.length_b   1.000
_cell.length_c   1.000
_cell.angle_alpha   90.00
_cell.angle_beta   90.00
_cell.angle_gamma   90.00
#
_symmetry.space_group_name_H-M   'P 1'
#
loop_
_entity.id
_entity.type
_entity.pdbx_description
1 polymer ?
#
loop_
_entity_poly.entity_id
_entity_poly.type
_entity_poly.pdbx_seq_one_letter_code
_entity_poly.pdbx_strand_id
1 'polypeptide(L)'
;MNSTLYSLVGLAAGVAFILALKGLSHPKTARRGNLIGAFGATVATLSVFLYVTPSKGEEVGHSLPLHNFWWIIGAILLGLIIGVPAARKVEMTQMPQLVALFNGVGGGAAALVAIVEYLNLGDTATTAEVIFTVFTVVVGCVSFSGSIITFMKLQELMTTRPVVFPGGRFVIAGTLVAVLGVSVWVVTALGTTPLLVLAVLSLLFGILFVLPVGGADVPIVISLLNAFTGLTVAASGYVLSSTLLIIAGTLVGASGTILTRLMAEAMGRSLFGTLFGAFTAKPQAVSESGEERPVRSGSPDDVAILLNYARRVVIVPG
;
A
#
# COMPACT_ATOMS: atom_id res chain seq x y z
N MET A 1 -6.81 2.37 -31.21
CA MET A 1 -8.07 1.77 -30.68
C MET A 1 -9.06 2.88 -30.40
N ASN A 2 -10.33 2.73 -30.80
CA ASN A 2 -11.36 3.75 -30.48
C ASN A 2 -11.74 3.72 -28.99
N SER A 3 -12.38 4.79 -28.50
CA SER A 3 -12.71 4.93 -27.07
C SER A 3 -13.65 3.83 -26.56
N THR A 4 -14.59 3.38 -27.37
CA THR A 4 -15.51 2.30 -27.01
C THR A 4 -14.77 1.00 -26.71
N LEU A 5 -13.86 0.59 -27.60
CA LEU A 5 -13.08 -0.64 -27.40
C LEU A 5 -12.13 -0.52 -26.21
N TYR A 6 -11.53 0.66 -25.99
CA TYR A 6 -10.72 0.92 -24.78
C TYR A 6 -11.52 0.73 -23.49
N SER A 7 -12.72 1.32 -23.42
CA SER A 7 -13.62 1.19 -22.27
C SER A 7 -14.09 -0.24 -22.05
N LEU A 8 -14.38 -0.98 -23.12
CA LEU A 8 -14.76 -2.40 -23.03
C LEU A 8 -13.62 -3.28 -22.53
N VAL A 9 -12.38 -3.04 -22.99
CA VAL A 9 -11.20 -3.73 -22.50
C VAL A 9 -10.95 -3.38 -21.02
N GLY A 10 -11.10 -2.11 -20.64
CA GLY A 10 -11.03 -1.67 -19.25
C GLY A 10 -12.09 -2.35 -18.37
N LEU A 11 -13.33 -2.46 -18.84
CA LEU A 11 -14.40 -3.16 -18.14
C LEU A 11 -14.07 -4.66 -17.97
N ALA A 12 -13.59 -5.31 -19.03
CA ALA A 12 -13.19 -6.71 -18.98
C ALA A 12 -12.03 -6.95 -17.99
N ALA A 13 -11.04 -6.05 -17.95
CA ALA A 13 -9.96 -6.08 -16.96
C ALA A 13 -10.49 -5.87 -15.53
N GLY A 14 -11.43 -4.94 -15.33
CA GLY A 14 -12.12 -4.74 -14.06
C GLY A 14 -12.84 -6.00 -13.57
N VAL A 15 -13.58 -6.68 -14.46
CA VAL A 15 -14.21 -7.98 -14.15
C VAL A 15 -13.17 -9.04 -13.80
N ALA A 16 -12.05 -9.09 -14.53
CA ALA A 16 -10.94 -10.00 -14.22
C ALA A 16 -10.39 -9.76 -12.81
N PHE A 17 -10.24 -8.50 -12.35
CA PHE A 17 -9.81 -8.20 -10.99
C PHE A 17 -10.81 -8.66 -9.91
N ILE A 18 -12.11 -8.50 -10.17
CA ILE A 18 -13.16 -9.03 -9.26
C ILE A 18 -13.06 -10.56 -9.16
N LEU A 19 -12.93 -11.24 -10.30
CA LEU A 19 -12.79 -12.70 -10.35
C LEU A 19 -11.47 -13.17 -9.72
N ALA A 20 -10.40 -12.38 -9.82
CA ALA A 20 -9.13 -12.65 -9.19
C ALA A 20 -9.27 -12.65 -7.67
N LEU A 21 -9.83 -11.58 -7.08
CA LEU A 21 -10.06 -11.47 -5.64
C LEU A 21 -10.99 -12.59 -5.13
N LYS A 22 -12.09 -12.87 -5.84
CA LYS A 22 -12.98 -13.99 -5.51
C LYS A 22 -12.26 -15.33 -5.52
N GLY A 23 -11.38 -15.54 -6.50
CA GLY A 23 -10.57 -16.75 -6.60
C GLY A 23 -9.55 -16.89 -5.47
N LEU A 24 -8.95 -15.78 -5.04
CA LEU A 24 -7.96 -15.73 -3.94
C LEU A 24 -8.58 -16.03 -2.56
N SER A 25 -9.87 -15.77 -2.37
CA SER A 25 -10.57 -16.05 -1.10
C SER A 25 -10.77 -17.53 -0.77
N HIS A 26 -10.47 -18.45 -1.71
CA HIS A 26 -10.59 -19.90 -1.46
C HIS A 26 -9.31 -20.65 -1.88
N PRO A 27 -8.75 -21.52 -1.02
CA PRO A 27 -7.52 -22.26 -1.33
C PRO A 27 -7.56 -23.05 -2.65
N LYS A 28 -8.71 -23.67 -2.97
CA LYS A 28 -8.88 -24.47 -4.21
C LYS A 28 -8.79 -23.63 -5.49
N THR A 29 -9.17 -22.36 -5.44
CA THR A 29 -9.21 -21.46 -6.61
C THR A 29 -8.09 -20.42 -6.61
N ALA A 30 -7.30 -20.31 -5.54
CA ALA A 30 -6.31 -19.24 -5.36
C ALA A 30 -5.34 -19.10 -6.53
N ARG A 31 -4.78 -20.22 -7.03
CA ARG A 31 -3.87 -20.21 -8.19
C ARG A 31 -4.53 -19.68 -9.45
N ARG A 32 -5.78 -20.09 -9.73
CA ARG A 32 -6.54 -19.61 -10.89
C ARG A 32 -6.90 -18.13 -10.72
N GLY A 33 -7.30 -17.71 -9.53
CA GLY A 33 -7.57 -16.31 -9.22
C GLY A 33 -6.37 -15.41 -9.52
N ASN A 34 -5.18 -15.81 -9.06
CA ASN A 34 -3.94 -15.08 -9.33
C ASN A 34 -3.64 -14.95 -10.84
N LEU A 35 -3.81 -16.05 -11.61
CA LEU A 35 -3.59 -16.03 -13.06
C LEU A 35 -4.58 -15.12 -13.80
N ILE A 36 -5.85 -15.11 -13.39
CA ILE A 36 -6.87 -14.21 -13.96
C ILE A 36 -6.50 -12.75 -13.68
N GLY A 37 -6.04 -12.44 -12.46
CA GLY A 37 -5.58 -11.10 -12.09
C GLY A 37 -4.38 -10.65 -12.92
N ALA A 38 -3.37 -11.51 -13.07
CA ALA A 38 -2.19 -11.23 -13.89
C ALA A 38 -2.54 -11.00 -15.37
N PHE A 39 -3.45 -11.80 -15.93
CA PHE A 39 -3.96 -11.60 -17.27
C PHE A 39 -4.69 -10.26 -17.41
N GLY A 40 -5.61 -9.94 -16.48
CA GLY A 40 -6.34 -8.68 -16.47
C GLY A 40 -5.41 -7.45 -16.41
N ALA A 41 -4.41 -7.49 -15.52
CA ALA A 41 -3.40 -6.43 -15.42
C ALA A 41 -2.59 -6.28 -16.72
N THR A 42 -2.16 -7.39 -17.31
CA THR A 42 -1.40 -7.37 -18.58
C THR A 42 -2.22 -6.76 -19.71
N VAL A 43 -3.48 -7.18 -19.86
CA VAL A 43 -4.40 -6.65 -20.88
C VAL A 43 -4.66 -5.15 -20.66
N ALA A 44 -4.89 -4.74 -19.41
CA ALA A 44 -5.06 -3.33 -19.06
C ALA A 44 -3.82 -2.48 -19.38
N THR A 45 -2.61 -2.97 -19.08
CA THR A 45 -1.39 -2.24 -19.40
C THR A 45 -1.19 -2.12 -20.91
N LEU A 46 -1.40 -3.20 -21.67
CA LEU A 46 -1.25 -3.19 -23.13
C LEU A 46 -2.30 -2.32 -23.81
N SER A 47 -3.51 -2.21 -23.26
CA SER A 47 -4.59 -1.41 -23.86
C SER A 47 -4.25 0.08 -23.93
N VAL A 48 -3.46 0.59 -22.98
CA VAL A 48 -2.98 1.99 -22.96
C VAL A 48 -2.07 2.28 -24.15
N PHE A 49 -1.21 1.33 -24.56
CA PHE A 49 -0.35 1.50 -25.74
C PHE A 49 -1.11 1.51 -27.06
N LEU A 50 -2.27 0.85 -27.08
CA LEU A 50 -3.12 0.73 -28.27
C LEU A 50 -4.18 1.83 -28.33
N TYR A 51 -4.37 2.59 -27.24
CA TYR A 51 -5.33 3.67 -27.18
C TYR A 51 -4.85 4.86 -28.01
N VAL A 52 -5.71 5.33 -28.92
CA VAL A 52 -5.41 6.49 -29.78
C VAL A 52 -6.37 7.58 -29.36
N THR A 53 -5.88 8.58 -28.62
CA THR A 53 -6.65 9.80 -28.37
C THR A 53 -6.38 10.76 -29.53
N PRO A 54 -7.39 11.28 -30.22
CA PRO A 54 -7.21 12.48 -31.02
C PRO A 54 -6.94 13.64 -30.04
N SER A 55 -5.73 14.20 -30.08
CA SER A 55 -5.46 15.47 -29.39
C SER A 55 -6.45 16.51 -29.90
N LYS A 56 -7.01 17.32 -28.99
CA LYS A 56 -7.87 18.45 -29.37
C LYS A 56 -7.12 19.34 -30.37
N GLY A 57 -7.46 19.24 -31.65
CA GLY A 57 -6.98 20.13 -32.72
C GLY A 57 -5.99 19.55 -33.73
N GLU A 58 -5.55 18.29 -33.64
CA GLU A 58 -4.67 17.69 -34.66
C GLU A 58 -5.39 16.58 -35.45
N GLU A 59 -5.27 16.65 -36.79
CA GLU A 59 -5.71 15.61 -37.71
C GLU A 59 -5.01 14.28 -37.40
N VAL A 60 -5.75 13.19 -37.61
CA VAL A 60 -5.33 11.80 -37.35
C VAL A 60 -4.17 11.40 -38.28
N GLY A 61 -2.95 11.79 -37.90
CA GLY A 61 -1.70 11.34 -38.52
C GLY A 61 -1.25 9.99 -37.95
N HIS A 62 -0.82 9.08 -38.83
CA HIS A 62 -0.36 7.71 -38.53
C HIS A 62 0.98 7.61 -37.78
N SER A 63 1.22 8.45 -36.77
CA SER A 63 2.32 8.30 -35.81
C SER A 63 1.81 7.59 -34.54
N LEU A 64 2.59 6.65 -34.02
CA LEU A 64 2.27 5.89 -32.80
C LEU A 64 1.70 6.81 -31.70
N PRO A 65 0.59 6.43 -31.03
CA PRO A 65 -0.26 7.33 -30.23
C PRO A 65 0.30 7.75 -28.87
N LEU A 66 1.60 7.57 -28.62
CA LEU A 66 2.26 7.90 -27.36
C LEU A 66 3.52 8.73 -27.64
N HIS A 67 3.51 9.98 -27.19
CA HIS A 67 4.75 10.75 -27.09
C HIS A 67 5.70 10.06 -26.10
N ASN A 68 7.02 10.13 -26.31
CA ASN A 68 8.03 9.51 -25.45
C ASN A 68 7.97 7.97 -25.33
N PHE A 69 7.50 7.25 -26.35
CA PHE A 69 7.40 5.78 -26.35
C PHE A 69 8.65 5.06 -25.80
N TRP A 70 9.84 5.44 -26.27
CA TRP A 70 11.09 4.79 -25.82
C TRP A 70 11.41 5.04 -24.34
N TRP A 71 11.06 6.20 -23.78
CA TRP A 71 11.20 6.48 -22.35
C TRP A 71 10.24 5.62 -21.52
N ILE A 72 8.99 5.45 -21.97
CA ILE A 72 8.00 4.60 -21.31
C ILE A 72 8.49 3.14 -21.28
N ILE A 73 8.92 2.60 -22.41
CA ILE A 73 9.45 1.24 -22.50
C ILE A 73 10.72 1.10 -21.64
N GLY A 74 11.62 2.07 -21.66
CA GLY A 74 12.82 2.08 -20.82
C GLY A 74 12.49 2.02 -19.32
N ALA A 75 11.52 2.81 -18.85
CA ALA A 75 11.07 2.80 -17.46
C ALA A 75 10.42 1.47 -17.05
N ILE A 76 9.60 0.87 -17.93
CA ILE A 76 9.00 -0.46 -17.69
C ILE A 76 10.10 -1.53 -17.61
N LEU A 77 11.06 -1.51 -18.53
CA LEU A 77 12.17 -2.47 -18.53
C LEU A 77 13.02 -2.34 -17.27
N LEU A 78 13.32 -1.12 -16.82
CA LEU A 78 14.03 -0.89 -15.57
C LEU A 78 13.26 -1.47 -14.38
N GLY A 79 11.94 -1.23 -14.32
CA GLY A 79 11.06 -1.81 -13.29
C GLY A 79 11.06 -3.34 -13.31
N LEU A 80 11.02 -3.96 -14.49
CA LEU A 80 11.06 -5.42 -14.65
C LEU A 80 12.42 -6.01 -14.24
N ILE A 81 13.53 -5.36 -14.62
CA ILE A 81 14.90 -5.81 -14.29
C ILE A 81 15.15 -5.77 -12.78
N ILE A 82 14.56 -4.80 -12.06
CA ILE A 82 14.70 -4.71 -10.60
C ILE A 82 13.68 -5.62 -9.90
N GLY A 83 12.40 -5.53 -10.28
CA GLY A 83 11.30 -6.16 -9.57
C GLY A 83 11.23 -7.68 -9.72
N VAL A 84 11.45 -8.21 -10.93
CA VAL A 84 11.33 -9.66 -11.19
C VAL A 84 12.40 -10.47 -10.44
N PRO A 85 13.70 -10.10 -10.47
CA PRO A 85 14.71 -10.81 -9.71
C PRO A 85 14.50 -10.68 -8.19
N ALA A 86 14.13 -9.50 -7.70
CA ALA A 86 13.84 -9.28 -6.28
C ALA A 86 12.70 -10.20 -5.80
N ALA A 87 11.61 -10.30 -6.57
CA ALA A 87 10.46 -11.15 -6.24
C ALA A 87 10.77 -12.66 -6.31
N ARG A 88 11.70 -13.08 -7.18
CA ARG A 88 12.04 -14.50 -7.35
C ARG A 88 13.13 -15.01 -6.41
N LYS A 89 13.97 -14.12 -5.87
CA LYS A 89 15.12 -14.49 -5.03
C LYS A 89 14.86 -14.32 -3.54
N VAL A 90 13.77 -13.66 -3.12
CA VAL A 90 13.45 -13.46 -1.71
C VAL A 90 13.06 -14.78 -1.04
N GLU A 91 13.48 -14.98 0.20
CA GLU A 91 13.07 -16.14 1.00
C GLU A 91 11.60 -16.00 1.45
N MET A 92 10.91 -17.13 1.66
CA MET A 92 9.51 -17.12 2.07
C MET A 92 9.29 -16.49 3.46
N THR A 93 10.30 -16.56 4.33
CA THR A 93 10.36 -15.88 5.64
C THR A 93 10.40 -14.35 5.50
N GLN A 94 10.92 -13.86 4.38
CA GLN A 94 11.13 -12.45 4.05
C GLN A 94 10.04 -11.89 3.13
N MET A 95 8.92 -12.59 2.95
CA MET A 95 7.81 -12.11 2.13
C MET A 95 7.14 -10.84 2.67
N PRO A 96 6.92 -10.66 4.00
CA PRO A 96 6.21 -9.47 4.50
C PRO A 96 6.89 -8.15 4.14
N GLN A 97 8.22 -8.08 4.22
CA GLN A 97 8.99 -6.89 3.86
C GLN A 97 8.97 -6.60 2.36
N LEU A 98 9.00 -7.63 1.51
CA LEU A 98 8.85 -7.42 0.06
C LEU A 98 7.47 -6.87 -0.28
N VAL A 99 6.41 -7.39 0.36
CA VAL A 99 5.03 -6.89 0.19
C VAL A 99 4.93 -5.42 0.62
N ALA A 100 5.54 -5.05 1.76
CA ALA A 100 5.59 -3.66 2.19
C ALA A 100 6.25 -2.77 1.14
N LEU A 101 7.44 -3.14 0.64
CA LEU A 101 8.17 -2.34 -0.33
C LEU A 101 7.40 -2.15 -1.63
N PHE A 102 6.84 -3.22 -2.21
CA PHE A 102 6.06 -3.14 -3.45
C PHE A 102 4.76 -2.36 -3.28
N ASN A 103 4.10 -2.47 -2.13
CA ASN A 103 2.97 -1.62 -1.80
C ASN A 103 3.38 -0.14 -1.78
N GLY A 104 4.47 0.18 -1.08
CA GLY A 104 4.99 1.54 -1.01
C GLY A 104 5.21 2.16 -2.40
N VAL A 105 5.94 1.46 -3.27
CA VAL A 105 6.21 1.92 -4.65
C VAL A 105 4.91 2.19 -5.42
N GLY A 106 3.86 1.38 -5.25
CA GLY A 106 2.55 1.62 -5.86
C GLY A 106 1.89 2.93 -5.38
N GLY A 107 1.92 3.20 -4.07
CA GLY A 107 1.42 4.46 -3.50
C GLY A 107 2.22 5.68 -3.97
N GLY A 108 3.55 5.57 -4.02
CA GLY A 108 4.43 6.61 -4.53
C GLY A 108 4.21 6.91 -6.01
N ALA A 109 4.02 5.87 -6.84
CA ALA A 109 3.72 6.04 -8.26
C ALA A 109 2.40 6.79 -8.47
N ALA A 110 1.34 6.45 -7.72
CA ALA A 110 0.06 7.14 -7.81
C ALA A 110 0.17 8.62 -7.38
N ALA A 111 0.92 8.92 -6.30
CA ALA A 111 1.18 10.29 -5.88
C ALA A 111 1.95 11.09 -6.95
N LEU A 112 2.99 10.50 -7.56
CA LEU A 112 3.75 11.15 -8.64
C LEU A 112 2.87 11.43 -9.86
N VAL A 113 2.03 10.47 -10.26
CA VAL A 113 1.10 10.65 -11.39
C VAL A 113 0.10 11.78 -11.11
N ALA A 114 -0.46 11.85 -9.90
CA ALA A 114 -1.35 12.95 -9.53
C ALA A 114 -0.64 14.31 -9.52
N ILE A 115 0.61 14.38 -9.06
CA ILE A 115 1.41 15.62 -9.12
C ILE A 115 1.61 16.06 -10.57
N VAL A 116 2.01 15.15 -11.45
CA VAL A 116 2.23 15.45 -12.87
C VAL A 116 0.93 15.92 -13.53
N GLU A 117 -0.19 15.25 -13.27
CA GLU A 117 -1.48 15.61 -13.86
C GLU A 117 -1.98 16.97 -13.35
N TYR A 118 -1.83 17.25 -12.06
CA TYR A 118 -2.16 18.56 -11.51
C TYR A 118 -1.36 19.70 -12.17
N LEU A 119 -0.06 19.49 -12.39
CA LEU A 119 0.80 20.47 -13.06
C LEU A 119 0.45 20.65 -14.54
N ASN A 120 -0.06 19.59 -15.19
CA ASN A 120 -0.53 19.63 -16.56
C ASN A 120 -1.85 20.40 -16.68
N LEU A 121 -2.80 20.14 -15.78
CA LEU A 121 -4.09 20.85 -15.76
C LEU A 121 -3.93 22.33 -15.39
N GLY A 122 -3.02 22.66 -14.48
CA GLY A 122 -2.75 24.04 -14.05
C GLY A 122 -4.04 24.76 -13.63
N ASP A 123 -4.23 25.98 -14.15
CA ASP A 123 -5.40 26.82 -13.83
C ASP A 123 -6.74 26.28 -14.38
N THR A 124 -6.70 25.25 -15.25
CA THR A 124 -7.90 24.61 -15.80
C THR A 124 -8.44 23.47 -14.93
N ALA A 125 -7.73 23.10 -13.87
CA ALA A 125 -8.14 22.04 -12.95
C ALA A 125 -9.47 22.42 -12.26
N THR A 126 -10.44 21.52 -12.33
CA THR A 126 -11.68 21.65 -11.56
C THR A 126 -11.41 21.44 -10.08
N THR A 127 -12.24 22.04 -9.22
CA THR A 127 -12.12 21.84 -7.76
C THR A 127 -12.16 20.35 -7.37
N ALA A 128 -12.93 19.53 -8.09
CA ALA A 128 -13.00 18.10 -7.86
C ALA A 128 -11.66 17.40 -8.16
N GLU A 129 -11.05 17.69 -9.30
CA GLU A 129 -9.73 17.14 -9.68
C GLU A 129 -8.65 17.53 -8.66
N VAL A 130 -8.67 18.78 -8.18
CA VAL A 130 -7.73 19.24 -7.14
C VAL A 130 -7.95 18.50 -5.83
N ILE A 131 -9.20 18.28 -5.39
CA ILE A 131 -9.49 17.52 -4.17
C ILE A 131 -9.00 16.07 -4.29
N PHE A 132 -9.28 15.40 -5.41
CA PHE A 132 -8.79 14.03 -5.62
C PHE A 132 -7.27 13.97 -5.75
N THR A 133 -6.63 14.98 -6.35
CA THR A 133 -5.17 15.11 -6.39
C THR A 133 -4.61 15.22 -4.98
N VAL A 134 -5.13 16.15 -4.17
CA VAL A 134 -4.69 16.36 -2.79
C VAL A 134 -4.81 15.07 -1.98
N PHE A 135 -5.95 14.37 -2.07
CA PHE A 135 -6.14 13.08 -1.41
C PHE A 135 -5.11 12.03 -1.89
N THR A 136 -4.90 11.94 -3.21
CA THR A 136 -3.96 11.00 -3.82
C THR A 136 -2.52 11.26 -3.35
N VAL A 137 -2.08 12.52 -3.34
CA VAL A 137 -0.74 12.89 -2.91
C VAL A 137 -0.56 12.62 -1.41
N VAL A 138 -1.52 13.01 -0.57
CA VAL A 138 -1.43 12.77 0.88
C VAL A 138 -1.34 11.28 1.17
N VAL A 139 -2.33 10.50 0.74
CA VAL A 139 -2.42 9.08 1.10
C VAL A 139 -1.33 8.26 0.40
N GLY A 140 -0.98 8.60 -0.84
CA GLY A 140 0.09 7.95 -1.60
C GLY A 140 1.47 8.18 -0.99
N CYS A 141 1.81 9.42 -0.63
CA CYS A 141 3.08 9.74 0.04
C CYS A 141 3.17 9.09 1.43
N VAL A 142 2.08 9.12 2.22
CA VAL A 142 2.02 8.44 3.52
C VAL A 142 2.25 6.94 3.37
N SER A 143 1.61 6.33 2.37
CA SER A 143 1.76 4.89 2.12
C SER A 143 3.16 4.53 1.63
N PHE A 144 3.76 5.35 0.76
CA PHE A 144 5.14 5.16 0.30
C PHE A 144 6.15 5.22 1.44
N SER A 145 6.19 6.33 2.18
CA SER A 145 7.19 6.49 3.24
C SER A 145 6.93 5.59 4.45
N GLY A 146 5.67 5.37 4.81
CA GLY A 146 5.30 4.40 5.84
C GLY A 146 5.74 2.98 5.48
N SER A 147 5.55 2.57 4.21
CA SER A 147 5.98 1.25 3.74
C SER A 147 7.50 1.08 3.75
N ILE A 148 8.26 2.15 3.50
CA ILE A 148 9.73 2.15 3.63
C ILE A 148 10.14 1.92 5.09
N ILE A 149 9.52 2.63 6.04
CA ILE A 149 9.81 2.42 7.47
C ILE A 149 9.45 0.99 7.90
N THR A 150 8.31 0.48 7.43
CA THR A 150 7.90 -0.90 7.67
C THR A 150 8.92 -1.90 7.11
N PHE A 151 9.41 -1.70 5.89
CA PHE A 151 10.46 -2.52 5.29
C PHE A 151 11.75 -2.48 6.13
N MET A 152 12.20 -1.29 6.54
CA MET A 152 13.41 -1.13 7.36
C MET A 152 13.32 -1.84 8.71
N LYS A 153 12.13 -1.84 9.35
CA LYS A 153 11.89 -2.57 10.59
C LYS A 153 12.00 -4.09 10.41
N LEU A 154 11.41 -4.63 9.36
CA LEU A 154 11.39 -6.07 9.11
C LEU A 154 12.74 -6.62 8.63
N GLN A 155 13.48 -5.81 7.88
CA GLN A 155 14.84 -6.11 7.45
C GLN A 155 15.88 -5.92 8.57
N GLU A 156 15.44 -5.54 9.77
CA GLU A 156 16.30 -5.24 10.92
C GLU A 156 17.35 -4.15 10.63
N LEU A 157 17.15 -3.34 9.58
CA LEU A 157 17.93 -2.14 9.28
C LEU A 157 17.64 -1.02 10.29
N MET A 158 16.52 -1.13 11.00
CA MET A 158 16.11 -0.29 12.11
C MET A 158 15.54 -1.17 13.22
N THR A 159 15.51 -0.66 14.46
CA THR A 159 14.87 -1.34 15.59
C THR A 159 13.42 -1.76 15.29
N THR A 160 13.11 -3.01 15.63
CA THR A 160 11.75 -3.56 15.60
C THR A 160 10.88 -3.03 16.75
N ARG A 161 11.48 -2.49 17.81
CA ARG A 161 10.73 -1.90 18.94
C ARG A 161 10.04 -0.58 18.53
N PRO A 162 8.89 -0.26 19.13
CA PRO A 162 8.27 1.06 19.00
C PRO A 162 9.28 2.20 19.22
N VAL A 163 9.40 3.10 18.25
CA VAL A 163 10.24 4.30 18.37
C VAL A 163 9.34 5.45 18.81
N VAL A 164 9.45 5.83 20.08
CA VAL A 164 8.73 6.95 20.69
C VAL A 164 9.72 7.97 21.22
N PHE A 165 9.42 9.26 21.03
CA PHE A 165 10.25 10.37 21.49
C PHE A 165 9.43 11.36 22.34
N PRO A 166 10.05 12.14 23.23
CA PRO A 166 9.35 13.11 24.08
C PRO A 166 8.51 14.07 23.23
N GLY A 167 7.21 14.15 23.53
CA GLY A 167 6.27 14.97 22.77
C GLY A 167 5.84 14.41 21.41
N GLY A 168 6.22 13.18 21.04
CA GLY A 168 5.97 12.62 19.71
C GLY A 168 4.50 12.59 19.28
N ARG A 169 3.56 12.38 20.22
CA ARG A 169 2.12 12.49 19.94
C ARG A 169 1.71 13.88 19.42
N PHE A 170 2.30 14.93 19.97
CA PHE A 170 1.99 16.31 19.59
C PHE A 170 2.65 16.65 18.26
N VAL A 171 3.86 16.14 18.01
CA VAL A 171 4.53 16.30 16.71
C VAL A 171 3.73 15.60 15.61
N ILE A 172 3.34 14.35 15.81
CA ILE A 172 2.50 13.60 14.84
C ILE A 172 1.18 14.32 14.58
N ALA A 173 0.48 14.72 15.64
CA ALA A 173 -0.78 15.44 15.50
C ALA A 173 -0.59 16.80 14.82
N GLY A 174 0.46 17.54 15.18
CA GLY A 174 0.82 18.82 14.56
C GLY A 174 1.16 18.67 13.08
N THR A 175 1.92 17.63 12.69
CA THR A 175 2.21 17.33 11.29
C THR A 175 0.93 16.97 10.54
N LEU A 176 0.02 16.19 11.13
CA LEU A 176 -1.28 15.89 10.51
C LEU A 176 -2.10 17.15 10.27
N VAL A 177 -2.19 18.04 11.27
CA VAL A 177 -2.89 19.32 11.15
C VAL A 177 -2.22 20.19 10.07
N ALA A 178 -0.89 20.21 9.99
CA ALA A 178 -0.17 20.92 8.94
C ALA A 178 -0.47 20.34 7.55
N VAL A 179 -0.49 19.01 7.39
CA VAL A 179 -0.88 18.35 6.13
C VAL A 179 -2.30 18.77 5.72
N LEU A 180 -3.26 18.77 6.65
CA LEU A 180 -4.63 19.21 6.37
C LEU A 180 -4.72 20.71 6.03
N GLY A 181 -3.97 21.56 6.73
CA GLY A 181 -3.91 23.00 6.45
C GLY A 181 -3.32 23.31 5.08
N VAL A 182 -2.21 22.64 4.72
CA VAL A 182 -1.61 22.78 3.38
C VAL A 182 -2.50 22.16 2.31
N SER A 183 -3.26 21.10 2.62
CA SER A 183 -4.27 20.56 1.69
C SER A 183 -5.31 21.62 1.30
N VAL A 184 -5.81 22.39 2.28
CA VAL A 184 -6.72 23.52 2.00
C VAL A 184 -6.02 24.59 1.19
N TRP A 185 -4.75 24.88 1.48
CA TRP A 185 -3.97 25.86 0.72
C TRP A 185 -3.79 25.47 -0.76
N VAL A 186 -3.57 24.18 -1.07
CA VAL A 186 -3.50 23.68 -2.46
C VAL A 186 -4.83 23.93 -3.19
N VAL A 187 -5.96 23.68 -2.52
CA VAL A 187 -7.30 23.84 -3.12
C VAL A 187 -7.62 25.31 -3.39
N THR A 188 -7.20 26.24 -2.53
CA THR A 188 -7.58 27.66 -2.64
C THR A 188 -6.61 28.49 -3.47
N ALA A 189 -5.31 28.29 -3.32
CA ALA A 189 -4.30 29.11 -4.00
C ALA A 189 -3.92 28.56 -5.37
N LEU A 190 -4.09 27.25 -5.59
CA LEU A 190 -3.51 26.52 -6.70
C LEU A 190 -1.96 26.69 -6.78
N GLY A 191 -1.33 25.94 -7.69
CA GLY A 191 0.09 26.08 -8.00
C GLY A 191 1.00 25.01 -7.39
N THR A 192 2.23 25.00 -7.92
CA THR A 192 3.21 23.92 -7.67
C THR A 192 3.75 23.92 -6.25
N THR A 193 4.05 25.09 -5.70
CA THR A 193 4.67 25.23 -4.37
C THR A 193 3.83 24.60 -3.26
N PRO A 194 2.53 24.93 -3.08
CA PRO A 194 1.74 24.32 -2.01
C PRO A 194 1.62 22.80 -2.18
N LEU A 195 1.58 22.30 -3.43
CA LEU A 195 1.52 20.87 -3.71
C LEU A 195 2.82 20.13 -3.32
N LEU A 196 3.98 20.70 -3.63
CA LEU A 196 5.27 20.10 -3.24
C LEU A 196 5.46 20.13 -1.73
N VAL A 197 5.06 21.22 -1.06
CA VAL A 197 5.07 21.29 0.41
C VAL A 197 4.15 20.22 0.99
N LEU A 198 2.95 20.01 0.41
CA LEU A 198 2.03 18.95 0.82
C LEU A 198 2.66 17.56 0.68
N ALA A 199 3.32 17.29 -0.45
CA ALA A 199 3.98 16.01 -0.69
C ALA A 199 5.09 15.73 0.35
N VAL A 200 5.97 16.71 0.61
CA VAL A 200 7.05 16.58 1.60
C VAL A 200 6.49 16.37 3.02
N LEU A 201 5.48 17.15 3.42
CA LEU A 201 4.84 16.98 4.73
C LEU A 201 4.14 15.62 4.86
N SER A 202 3.54 15.12 3.78
CA SER A 202 2.87 13.81 3.75
C SER A 202 3.88 12.65 3.82
N LEU A 203 5.03 12.77 3.17
CA LEU A 203 6.16 11.84 3.33
C LEU A 203 6.65 11.82 4.78
N LEU A 204 6.85 13.00 5.38
CA LEU A 204 7.24 13.12 6.78
C LEU A 204 6.19 12.50 7.72
N PHE A 205 4.91 12.78 7.47
CA PHE A 205 3.82 12.19 8.26
C PHE A 205 3.81 10.67 8.16
N GLY A 206 3.99 10.08 6.97
CA GLY A 206 4.04 8.62 6.82
C GLY A 206 5.20 7.97 7.60
N ILE A 207 6.35 8.64 7.70
CA ILE A 207 7.46 8.20 8.55
C ILE A 207 7.02 8.23 10.02
N LEU A 208 6.54 9.38 10.50
CA LEU A 208 6.14 9.59 11.89
C LEU A 208 4.96 8.70 12.31
N PHE A 209 4.08 8.36 11.37
CA PHE A 209 2.92 7.50 11.57
C PHE A 209 3.30 6.03 11.86
N VAL A 210 4.36 5.52 11.24
CA VAL A 210 4.79 4.11 11.37
C VAL A 210 5.87 3.89 12.44
N LEU A 211 6.65 4.93 12.77
CA LEU A 211 7.67 4.87 13.83
C LEU A 211 7.20 4.28 15.19
N PRO A 212 6.03 4.67 15.75
CA PRO A 212 5.59 4.16 17.05
C PRO A 212 5.05 2.72 17.01
N VAL A 213 4.94 2.09 15.85
CA VAL A 213 4.39 0.73 15.73
C VAL A 213 5.47 -0.32 16.05
N GLY A 214 5.16 -1.31 16.87
CA GLY A 214 6.09 -2.40 17.22
C GLY A 214 6.18 -3.48 16.13
N GLY A 215 7.27 -4.26 16.13
CA GLY A 215 7.53 -5.33 15.16
C GLY A 215 6.41 -6.36 15.08
N ALA A 216 5.86 -6.74 16.24
CA ALA A 216 4.72 -7.67 16.33
C ALA A 216 3.42 -7.11 15.71
N ASP A 217 3.31 -5.80 15.51
CA ASP A 217 2.16 -5.14 14.88
C ASP A 217 2.36 -4.84 13.40
N VAL A 218 3.58 -5.01 12.90
CA VAL A 218 3.94 -4.63 11.52
C VAL A 218 3.02 -5.26 10.46
N PRO A 219 2.59 -6.55 10.56
CA PRO A 219 1.66 -7.12 9.58
C PRO A 219 0.35 -6.34 9.44
N ILE A 220 -0.18 -5.80 10.55
CA ILE A 220 -1.41 -4.98 10.55
C ILE A 220 -1.14 -3.67 9.80
N VAL A 221 0.02 -3.05 10.01
CA VAL A 221 0.40 -1.82 9.28
C VAL A 221 0.58 -2.08 7.79
N ILE A 222 1.20 -3.18 7.39
CA ILE A 222 1.33 -3.54 5.96
C ILE A 222 -0.05 -3.57 5.30
N SER A 223 -1.01 -4.25 5.94
CA SER A 223 -2.37 -4.34 5.43
C SER A 223 -3.07 -2.98 5.38
N LEU A 224 -2.87 -2.13 6.40
CA LEU A 224 -3.44 -0.78 6.44
C LEU A 224 -2.88 0.10 5.31
N LEU A 225 -1.56 0.09 5.12
CA LEU A 225 -0.91 0.85 4.06
C LEU A 225 -1.30 0.33 2.67
N ASN A 226 -1.63 -0.97 2.54
CA ASN A 226 -2.21 -1.55 1.33
C ASN A 226 -3.66 -1.10 1.08
N ALA A 227 -4.45 -0.89 2.13
CA ALA A 227 -5.76 -0.25 1.96
C ALA A 227 -5.60 1.20 1.45
N PHE A 228 -4.63 1.93 2.01
CA PHE A 228 -4.32 3.31 1.61
C PHE A 228 -3.87 3.41 0.15
N THR A 229 -3.02 2.51 -0.34
CA THR A 229 -2.64 2.51 -1.77
C THR A 229 -3.84 2.22 -2.66
N GLY A 230 -4.72 1.27 -2.30
CA GLY A 230 -5.96 1.02 -3.03
C GLY A 230 -6.83 2.28 -3.15
N LEU A 231 -7.07 2.98 -2.04
CA LEU A 231 -7.82 4.25 -2.04
C LEU A 231 -7.12 5.34 -2.87
N THR A 232 -5.80 5.40 -2.81
CA THR A 232 -4.98 6.35 -3.61
C THR A 232 -5.14 6.09 -5.11
N VAL A 233 -5.10 4.82 -5.53
CA VAL A 233 -5.30 4.42 -6.92
C VAL A 233 -6.74 4.72 -7.38
N ALA A 234 -7.73 4.52 -6.51
CA ALA A 234 -9.11 4.87 -6.82
C ALA A 234 -9.28 6.38 -7.04
N ALA A 235 -8.69 7.21 -6.17
CA ALA A 235 -8.69 8.65 -6.31
C ALA A 235 -7.94 9.12 -7.57
N SER A 236 -6.81 8.50 -7.89
CA SER A 236 -6.09 8.72 -9.16
C SER A 236 -6.98 8.42 -10.37
N GLY A 237 -7.87 7.44 -10.25
CA GLY A 237 -8.86 7.14 -11.29
C GLY A 237 -9.84 8.28 -11.54
N TYR A 238 -10.20 9.06 -10.53
CA TYR A 238 -10.99 10.29 -10.72
C TYR A 238 -10.15 11.40 -11.35
N VAL A 239 -8.90 11.57 -10.93
CA VAL A 239 -7.97 12.57 -11.51
C VAL A 239 -7.74 12.30 -13.00
N LEU A 240 -7.57 11.03 -13.39
CA LEU A 240 -7.28 10.63 -14.78
C LEU A 240 -8.52 10.25 -15.60
N SER A 241 -9.73 10.42 -15.04
CA SER A 241 -10.99 9.94 -15.65
C SER A 241 -10.94 8.46 -16.11
N SER A 242 -10.27 7.61 -15.34
CA SER A 242 -10.07 6.19 -15.63
C SER A 242 -10.94 5.29 -14.76
N THR A 243 -12.02 4.77 -15.35
CA THR A 243 -12.93 3.81 -14.69
C THR A 243 -12.21 2.56 -14.21
N LEU A 244 -11.18 2.11 -14.94
CA LEU A 244 -10.40 0.94 -14.56
C LEU A 244 -9.69 1.14 -13.21
N LEU A 245 -9.04 2.30 -13.02
CA LEU A 245 -8.34 2.61 -11.77
C LEU A 245 -9.32 2.79 -10.61
N ILE A 246 -10.50 3.35 -10.86
CA ILE A 246 -11.58 3.44 -9.87
C ILE A 246 -12.00 2.03 -9.42
N ILE A 247 -12.28 1.12 -10.35
CA ILE A 247 -12.67 -0.27 -10.02
C ILE A 247 -11.54 -0.98 -9.27
N ALA A 248 -10.32 -0.99 -9.81
CA ALA A 248 -9.20 -1.69 -9.21
C ALA A 248 -8.85 -1.15 -7.81
N GLY A 249 -8.74 0.18 -7.69
CA GLY A 249 -8.38 0.84 -6.44
C GLY A 249 -9.43 0.65 -5.34
N THR A 250 -10.72 0.79 -5.67
CA THR A 250 -11.79 0.61 -4.67
C THR A 250 -11.86 -0.82 -4.17
N LEU A 251 -11.67 -1.81 -5.04
CA LEU A 251 -11.61 -3.22 -4.66
C LEU A 251 -10.46 -3.52 -3.71
N VAL A 252 -9.25 -3.03 -4.02
CA VAL A 252 -8.07 -3.21 -3.17
C VAL A 252 -8.22 -2.45 -1.85
N GLY A 253 -8.70 -1.21 -1.87
CA GLY A 253 -8.89 -0.39 -0.68
C GLY A 253 -9.91 -0.99 0.29
N ALA A 254 -11.06 -1.44 -0.23
CA ALA A 254 -12.09 -2.09 0.58
C ALA A 254 -11.60 -3.43 1.14
N SER A 255 -11.01 -4.29 0.30
CA SER A 255 -10.48 -5.58 0.72
C SER A 255 -9.36 -5.43 1.76
N GLY A 256 -8.45 -4.47 1.55
CA GLY A 256 -7.37 -4.16 2.48
C GLY A 256 -7.90 -3.66 3.83
N THR A 257 -8.92 -2.80 3.84
CA THR A 257 -9.53 -2.31 5.08
C THR A 257 -10.15 -3.46 5.88
N ILE A 258 -10.88 -4.35 5.21
CA ILE A 258 -11.47 -5.54 5.83
C ILE A 258 -10.38 -6.48 6.36
N LEU A 259 -9.37 -6.76 5.54
CA LEU A 259 -8.25 -7.62 5.93
C LEU A 259 -7.51 -7.07 7.15
N THR A 260 -7.25 -5.76 7.18
CA THR A 260 -6.58 -5.09 8.31
C THR A 260 -7.34 -5.31 9.62
N ARG A 261 -8.67 -5.17 9.58
CA ARG A 261 -9.53 -5.41 10.75
C ARG A 261 -9.46 -6.88 11.18
N LEU A 262 -9.59 -7.82 10.24
CA LEU A 262 -9.55 -9.25 10.53
C LEU A 262 -8.19 -9.68 11.10
N MET A 263 -7.09 -9.12 10.58
CA MET A 263 -5.75 -9.37 11.11
C MET A 263 -5.59 -8.84 12.53
N ALA A 264 -6.03 -7.61 12.80
CA ALA A 264 -5.98 -7.04 14.14
C ALA A 264 -6.78 -7.88 15.15
N GLU A 265 -8.00 -8.28 14.78
CA GLU A 265 -8.87 -9.14 15.60
C GLU A 265 -8.23 -10.52 15.84
N ALA A 266 -7.71 -11.17 14.80
CA ALA A 266 -7.04 -12.47 14.93
C ALA A 266 -5.77 -12.42 15.79
N MET A 267 -5.10 -11.27 15.84
CA MET A 267 -3.93 -11.05 16.69
C MET A 267 -4.30 -10.57 18.11
N GLY A 268 -5.60 -10.41 18.42
CA GLY A 268 -6.07 -9.96 19.73
C GLY A 268 -5.77 -8.49 20.05
N ARG A 269 -5.59 -7.65 19.02
CA ARG A 269 -5.18 -6.24 19.14
C ARG A 269 -6.22 -5.33 18.50
N SER A 270 -6.45 -4.15 19.08
CA SER A 270 -7.28 -3.14 18.42
C SER A 270 -6.45 -2.31 17.44
N LEU A 271 -7.05 -1.88 16.33
CA LEU A 271 -6.36 -1.04 15.33
C LEU A 271 -5.76 0.23 15.96
N PHE A 272 -6.53 0.88 16.85
CA PHE A 272 -6.08 2.06 17.57
C PHE A 272 -4.93 1.74 18.55
N GLY A 273 -5.00 0.61 19.24
CA GLY A 273 -3.93 0.15 20.14
C GLY A 273 -2.65 -0.19 19.39
N THR A 274 -2.75 -0.76 18.19
CA THR A 274 -1.60 -1.04 17.32
C THR A 274 -0.91 0.24 16.82
N LEU A 275 -1.68 1.27 16.46
CA LEU A 275 -1.12 2.53 15.92
C LEU A 275 -0.62 3.48 17.02
N PHE A 276 -1.31 3.54 18.15
CA PHE A 276 -1.08 4.57 19.17
C PHE A 276 -0.79 4.02 20.57
N GLY A 277 -0.82 2.71 20.79
CA GLY A 277 -0.63 2.09 22.10
C GLY A 277 0.72 2.40 22.74
N ALA A 278 1.76 2.62 21.93
CA ALA A 278 3.08 3.00 22.41
C ALA A 278 3.11 4.38 23.11
N PHE A 279 2.17 5.29 22.79
CA PHE A 279 2.06 6.60 23.47
C PHE A 279 1.27 6.53 24.77
N THR A 280 0.46 5.48 24.97
CA THR A 280 -0.36 5.28 26.16
C THR A 280 0.27 4.29 27.14
N ALA A 281 1.35 3.61 26.74
CA ALA A 281 2.12 2.74 27.60
C ALA A 281 2.70 3.55 28.77
N LYS A 282 2.09 3.40 29.95
CA LYS A 282 2.70 3.87 31.19
C LYS A 282 3.94 3.03 31.45
N PRO A 283 5.03 3.58 31.99
CA PRO A 283 6.08 2.76 32.58
C PRO A 283 5.40 1.85 33.59
N GLN A 284 5.32 0.55 33.32
CA GLN A 284 5.01 -0.38 34.38
C GLN A 284 6.18 -0.26 35.35
N ALA A 285 5.89 0.22 36.57
CA ALA A 285 6.74 -0.13 37.69
C ALA A 285 6.89 -1.65 37.61
N VAL A 286 8.13 -2.13 37.56
CA VAL A 286 8.42 -3.57 37.60
C VAL A 286 7.74 -4.07 38.86
N SER A 287 6.56 -4.67 38.72
CA SER A 287 5.97 -5.40 39.81
C SER A 287 6.87 -6.61 39.97
N GLU A 288 7.66 -6.65 41.04
CA GLU A 288 8.44 -7.82 41.46
C GLU A 288 7.58 -9.09 41.62
N SER A 289 6.25 -8.97 41.53
CA SER A 289 5.33 -10.10 41.34
C SER A 289 5.35 -10.62 39.89
N GLY A 290 6.52 -10.96 39.36
CA GLY A 290 6.55 -12.00 38.36
C GLY A 290 5.95 -13.23 39.03
N GLU A 291 4.80 -13.72 38.55
CA GLU A 291 4.36 -15.05 38.94
C GLU A 291 5.52 -15.98 38.58
N GLU A 292 6.27 -16.46 39.59
CA GLU A 292 7.21 -17.58 39.46
C GLU A 292 6.38 -18.81 39.10
N ARG A 293 5.95 -18.88 37.84
CA ARG A 293 5.38 -20.10 37.30
C ARG A 293 6.55 -21.07 37.17
N PRO A 294 6.48 -22.25 37.81
CA PRO A 294 7.57 -23.20 37.74
C PRO A 294 7.79 -23.62 36.29
N VAL A 295 8.96 -23.29 35.75
CA VAL A 295 9.38 -23.74 34.42
C VAL A 295 9.74 -25.22 34.55
N ARG A 296 9.02 -26.09 33.84
CA ARG A 296 9.40 -27.51 33.71
C ARG A 296 10.26 -27.67 32.46
N SER A 297 11.54 -27.93 32.66
CA SER A 297 12.46 -28.34 31.59
C SER A 297 12.39 -29.85 31.36
N GLY A 298 12.63 -30.28 30.12
CA GLY A 298 12.66 -31.69 29.73
C GLY A 298 13.64 -31.91 28.57
N SER A 299 14.13 -33.14 28.42
CA SER A 299 15.02 -33.54 27.34
C SER A 299 14.23 -33.92 26.07
N PRO A 300 14.87 -33.97 24.89
CA PRO A 300 14.24 -34.51 23.68
C PRO A 300 13.69 -35.93 23.86
N ASP A 301 14.38 -36.76 24.66
CA ASP A 301 13.96 -38.12 24.97
C ASP A 301 12.66 -38.16 25.80
N ASP A 302 12.49 -37.25 26.77
CA ASP A 302 11.26 -37.12 27.56
C ASP A 302 10.06 -36.77 26.66
N VAL A 303 10.28 -35.87 25.70
CA VAL A 303 9.25 -35.49 24.70
C VAL A 303 8.93 -36.66 23.79
N ALA A 304 9.94 -37.42 23.33
CA ALA A 304 9.74 -38.60 22.50
C ALA A 304 8.92 -39.68 23.21
N ILE A 305 9.17 -39.91 24.50
CA ILE A 305 8.40 -40.84 25.33
C ILE A 305 6.95 -40.37 25.46
N LEU A 306 6.72 -39.09 25.78
CA LEU A 306 5.38 -38.51 25.88
C LEU A 306 4.61 -38.63 24.56
N LEU A 307 5.28 -38.39 23.43
CA LEU A 307 4.69 -38.53 22.10
C LEU A 307 4.39 -40.00 21.74
N ASN A 308 5.21 -40.96 22.17
CA ASN A 308 5.00 -42.38 21.91
C ASN A 308 3.73 -42.93 22.58
N TYR A 309 3.36 -42.39 23.74
CA TYR A 309 2.12 -42.75 24.44
C TYR A 309 0.93 -41.85 24.10
N ALA A 310 1.15 -40.76 23.35
CA ALA A 310 0.09 -39.84 22.96
C ALA A 310 -0.78 -40.43 21.85
N ARG A 311 -2.11 -40.35 22.00
CA ARG A 311 -3.07 -40.78 20.97
C ARG A 311 -3.44 -39.68 19.98
N ARG A 312 -3.22 -38.42 20.35
CA ARG A 312 -3.49 -37.24 19.52
C ARG A 312 -2.48 -36.16 19.90
N VAL A 313 -1.80 -35.65 18.89
CA VAL A 313 -0.80 -34.59 19.03
C VAL A 313 -1.25 -33.40 18.20
N VAL A 314 -1.18 -32.20 18.77
CA VAL A 314 -1.39 -30.94 18.05
C VAL A 314 -0.07 -30.20 18.10
N ILE A 315 0.54 -29.97 16.94
CA ILE A 315 1.77 -29.18 16.81
C ILE A 315 1.34 -27.74 16.55
N VAL A 316 1.76 -26.82 17.43
CA VAL A 316 1.51 -25.38 17.30
C VAL A 316 2.84 -24.70 16.96
N PRO A 317 3.18 -24.54 15.67
CA PRO A 317 4.38 -23.80 15.27
C PRO A 317 4.21 -22.31 15.57
N GLY A 318 5.32 -21.64 15.89
CA GLY A 318 5.40 -20.20 16.14
C GLY A 318 6.24 -19.48 15.10
#